data_AF-A0A7R7E511-F1
#
_entry.id   AF-A0A7R7E511-F1
#
_cell.length_a   1.000
_cell.length_b   1.000
_cell.length_c   1.000
_cell.angle_alpha   90.00
_cell.angle_beta   90.00
_cell.angle_gamma   90.00
#
_symmetry.space_group_name_H-M   'P 1'
#
loop_
_entity.id
_entity.type
_entity.pdbx_description
1 polymer ?
#
loop_
_entity_poly.entity_id
_entity_poly.type
_entity_poly.pdbx_seq_one_letter_code
_entity_poly.pdbx_strand_id
1 'polypeptide(L)'
;MFDLIDYKAVLVIALIFIPLEQLLPLHAEQSATRRHWLNDVFYLLFNGIVIKFGMLLVVGAAMLAVRRFFPEALPAAVQSQPLWLQAVEALLVADIGFYLAHRAFHAVPFLWRFHAIHHSIEEMDWLAAHRVHPVDQILSRLRSCRSSRWVFRTRRFSSTC
;
A
#
# COMPACT_ATOMS: atom_id res chain seq x y z
N MET A 1 -17.86 1.65 -15.99
CA MET A 1 -16.59 1.06 -16.45
C MET A 1 -15.72 0.81 -15.22
N PHE A 2 -16.11 -0.16 -14.40
CA PHE A 2 -15.39 -0.55 -13.18
C PHE A 2 -14.69 -1.87 -13.50
N ASP A 3 -13.44 -1.81 -13.95
CA ASP A 3 -12.63 -3.01 -14.04
C ASP A 3 -12.34 -3.44 -12.60
N LEU A 4 -12.95 -4.53 -12.13
CA LEU A 4 -12.86 -5.00 -10.75
C LEU A 4 -11.42 -5.42 -10.38
N ILE A 5 -10.67 -5.85 -11.38
CA ILE A 5 -9.25 -6.17 -11.37
C ILE A 5 -8.60 -5.40 -12.53
N ASP A 6 -7.53 -4.67 -12.28
CA ASP A 6 -6.83 -3.91 -13.33
C ASP A 6 -5.90 -4.83 -14.14
N TYR A 7 -6.52 -5.77 -14.86
CA TYR A 7 -5.80 -6.77 -15.64
C TYR A 7 -4.91 -6.13 -16.71
N LYS A 8 -5.28 -4.94 -17.22
CA LYS A 8 -4.47 -4.18 -18.19
C LYS A 8 -3.16 -3.74 -17.57
N ALA A 9 -3.21 -3.13 -16.38
CA ALA A 9 -1.99 -2.73 -15.66
C ALA A 9 -1.10 -3.94 -15.34
N VAL A 10 -1.70 -5.05 -14.90
CA VAL A 10 -0.96 -6.31 -14.62
C VAL A 10 -0.28 -6.84 -15.87
N LEU A 11 -0.97 -6.87 -17.02
CA LEU A 11 -0.39 -7.33 -18.28
C LEU A 11 0.74 -6.43 -18.76
N VAL A 12 0.61 -5.11 -18.60
CA VAL A 12 1.67 -4.15 -18.95
C VAL A 12 2.90 -4.38 -18.07
N ILE A 13 2.72 -4.52 -16.74
CA ILE A 13 3.81 -4.80 -15.81
C ILE A 13 4.47 -6.15 -16.18
N ALA A 14 3.69 -7.20 -16.40
CA ALA A 14 4.21 -8.51 -16.79
C ALA A 14 5.03 -8.42 -18.10
N LEU A 15 4.51 -7.72 -19.11
CA LEU A 15 5.16 -7.56 -20.42
C LEU A 15 6.48 -6.79 -20.33
N ILE A 16 6.62 -5.88 -19.37
CA ILE A 16 7.84 -5.08 -19.17
C ILE A 16 8.84 -5.83 -18.29
N PHE A 17 8.39 -6.32 -17.13
CA PHE A 17 9.29 -6.81 -16.08
C PHE A 17 9.69 -8.27 -16.26
N ILE A 18 8.84 -9.14 -16.85
CA ILE A 18 9.25 -10.54 -17.12
C ILE A 18 10.44 -10.59 -18.10
N PRO A 19 10.42 -9.88 -19.25
CA PRO A 19 11.59 -9.86 -20.13
C PRO A 19 12.80 -9.20 -19.48
N LEU A 20 12.59 -8.13 -18.69
CA LEU A 20 13.67 -7.43 -18.01
C LEU A 20 14.39 -8.36 -17.00
N GLU A 21 13.63 -9.12 -16.22
CA GLU A 21 14.14 -10.10 -15.26
C GLU A 21 14.88 -11.25 -15.96
N GLN A 22 14.43 -11.65 -17.15
CA GLN A 22 15.07 -12.72 -17.94
C GLN A 22 16.32 -12.26 -18.70
N LEU A 23 16.34 -11.02 -19.18
CA LEU A 23 17.44 -10.47 -19.98
C LEU A 23 18.55 -9.87 -19.12
N LEU A 24 18.21 -9.32 -17.95
CA LEU A 24 19.15 -8.70 -17.02
C LEU A 24 18.97 -9.27 -15.59
N PRO A 25 19.15 -10.59 -15.39
CA PRO A 25 18.98 -11.19 -14.08
C PRO A 25 20.06 -10.73 -13.11
N LEU A 26 19.66 -10.18 -11.96
CA LEU A 26 20.57 -9.90 -10.85
C LEU A 26 21.06 -11.20 -10.19
N HIS A 27 20.18 -12.22 -10.15
CA HIS A 27 20.48 -13.55 -9.63
C HIS A 27 20.14 -14.61 -10.68
N ALA A 28 21.15 -15.13 -11.39
CA ALA A 28 20.98 -16.07 -12.50
C ALA A 28 20.42 -17.46 -12.08
N GLU A 29 20.50 -17.79 -10.79
CA GLU A 29 19.99 -19.03 -10.20
C GLU A 29 18.47 -18.96 -9.91
N GLN A 30 17.86 -17.77 -9.96
CA GLN A 30 16.46 -17.55 -9.62
C GLN A 30 15.57 -18.00 -10.78
N SER A 31 14.61 -18.89 -10.52
CA SER A 31 13.67 -19.34 -11.54
C SER A 31 12.65 -18.25 -11.89
N ALA A 32 12.16 -18.25 -13.14
CA ALA A 32 11.13 -17.30 -13.60
C ALA A 32 9.77 -17.46 -12.86
N THR A 33 9.60 -18.55 -12.11
CA THR A 33 8.41 -18.83 -11.31
C THR A 33 8.81 -19.22 -9.91
N ARG A 34 8.77 -18.26 -8.99
CA ARG A 34 9.13 -18.47 -7.59
C ARG A 34 8.26 -19.52 -6.89
N ARG A 35 8.81 -20.14 -5.84
CA ARG A 35 8.05 -21.04 -4.97
C ARG A 35 6.90 -20.24 -4.33
N HIS A 36 5.66 -20.72 -4.47
CA HIS A 36 4.41 -20.07 -4.02
C HIS A 36 3.82 -18.96 -4.92
N TRP A 37 4.20 -18.87 -6.19
CA TRP A 37 3.61 -17.94 -7.17
C TRP A 37 2.06 -17.93 -7.20
N LEU A 38 1.40 -19.07 -7.00
CA LEU A 38 -0.07 -19.16 -6.92
C LEU A 38 -0.67 -18.33 -5.76
N ASN A 39 0.04 -18.21 -4.64
CA ASN A 39 -0.41 -17.40 -3.52
C ASN A 39 -0.41 -15.92 -3.88
N ASP A 40 0.54 -15.46 -4.69
CA ASP A 40 0.61 -14.05 -5.13
C ASP A 40 -0.47 -13.73 -6.13
N VAL A 41 -0.77 -14.66 -7.04
CA VAL A 41 -1.91 -14.52 -7.95
C VAL A 41 -3.21 -14.44 -7.15
N PHE A 42 -3.37 -15.25 -6.09
CA PHE A 42 -4.51 -15.14 -5.18
C PHE A 42 -4.56 -13.76 -4.50
N TYR A 43 -3.46 -13.27 -3.95
CA TYR A 43 -3.39 -11.93 -3.37
C TYR A 43 -3.70 -10.85 -4.40
N LEU A 44 -3.16 -10.93 -5.61
CA LEU A 44 -3.44 -9.99 -6.69
C LEU A 44 -4.94 -9.88 -6.99
N LEU A 45 -5.62 -11.03 -7.15
CA LEU A 45 -7.04 -11.07 -7.48
C LEU A 45 -7.92 -10.67 -6.29
N PHE A 46 -7.61 -11.17 -5.09
CA PHE A 46 -8.40 -10.92 -3.89
C PHE A 46 -8.23 -9.49 -3.36
N ASN A 47 -6.99 -8.97 -3.37
CA ASN A 47 -6.70 -7.60 -2.94
C ASN A 47 -7.41 -6.58 -3.83
N GLY A 48 -7.54 -6.82 -5.14
CA GLY A 48 -8.21 -5.87 -6.04
C GLY A 48 -9.62 -5.49 -5.58
N ILE A 49 -10.39 -6.47 -5.09
CA ILE A 49 -11.75 -6.26 -4.57
C ILE A 49 -11.70 -5.63 -3.18
N VAL A 50 -10.94 -6.22 -2.26
CA VAL A 50 -10.92 -5.79 -0.85
C VAL A 50 -10.36 -4.38 -0.70
N ILE A 51 -9.34 -4.01 -1.48
CA ILE A 51 -8.78 -2.66 -1.50
C ILE A 51 -9.81 -1.66 -2.03
N LYS A 52 -10.55 -1.97 -3.10
CA LYS A 52 -11.53 -1.02 -3.66
C LYS A 52 -12.66 -0.74 -2.69
N PHE A 53 -13.26 -1.77 -2.10
CA PHE A 53 -14.31 -1.60 -1.11
C PHE A 53 -13.78 -0.98 0.19
N GLY A 54 -12.61 -1.42 0.64
CA GLY A 54 -11.93 -0.84 1.79
C GLY A 54 -11.64 0.65 1.58
N MET A 55 -11.07 1.02 0.44
CA MET A 55 -10.74 2.41 0.09
C MET A 55 -11.99 3.27 -0.06
N LEU A 56 -13.09 2.74 -0.59
CA LEU A 56 -14.38 3.44 -0.62
C LEU A 56 -14.86 3.75 0.81
N LEU A 57 -14.79 2.78 1.73
CA LEU A 57 -15.15 2.98 3.14
C LEU A 57 -14.23 3.98 3.83
N VAL A 58 -12.92 3.89 3.58
CA VAL A 58 -11.89 4.81 4.09
C VAL A 58 -12.16 6.24 3.64
N VAL A 59 -12.35 6.46 2.34
CA VAL A 59 -12.61 7.79 1.77
C VAL A 59 -13.95 8.31 2.26
N GLY A 60 -14.99 7.47 2.28
CA GLY A 60 -16.30 7.85 2.80
C GLY A 60 -16.26 8.25 4.28
N ALA A 61 -15.54 7.49 5.12
CA ALA A 61 -15.34 7.81 6.53
C ALA A 61 -14.52 9.10 6.71
N ALA A 62 -13.48 9.30 5.90
CA ALA A 62 -12.69 10.52 5.91
C ALA A 62 -13.54 11.75 5.52
N MET A 63 -14.37 11.64 4.49
CA MET A 63 -15.31 12.71 4.09
C MET A 63 -16.33 13.02 5.19
N LEU A 64 -16.88 12.01 5.85
CA LEU A 64 -17.78 12.21 6.99
C LEU A 64 -17.07 12.88 8.17
N ALA A 65 -15.84 12.45 8.47
CA ALA A 65 -15.02 13.05 9.52
C ALA A 65 -14.70 14.52 9.21
N VAL A 66 -14.36 14.84 7.96
CA VAL A 66 -14.15 16.23 7.52
C VAL A 66 -15.41 17.06 7.77
N ARG A 67 -16.58 16.59 7.35
CA ARG A 67 -17.86 17.27 7.59
C ARG A 67 -18.21 17.42 9.07
N ARG A 68 -17.83 16.45 9.91
CA ARG A 68 -18.22 16.44 11.32
C ARG A 68 -17.29 17.25 12.21
N PHE A 69 -15.99 17.25 11.93
CA PHE A 69 -14.96 17.78 12.81
C PHE A 69 -14.28 19.05 12.30
N PHE A 70 -14.44 19.39 11.03
CA PHE A 70 -13.85 20.61 10.47
C PHE A 70 -14.95 21.61 10.11
N PRO A 71 -14.71 22.92 10.32
CA PRO A 71 -15.65 23.95 9.92
C PRO A 71 -15.82 23.95 8.40
N GLU A 72 -17.03 24.26 7.92
CA GLU A 72 -17.34 24.31 6.48
C GLU A 72 -16.44 25.29 5.70
N ALA A 73 -15.87 26.27 6.40
CA ALA A 73 -14.90 27.20 5.85
C ALA A 73 -13.66 26.50 5.26
N LEU A 74 -13.26 25.33 5.77
CA LEU A 74 -12.05 24.64 5.32
C LEU A 74 -12.25 23.97 3.94
N PRO A 75 -13.27 23.12 3.70
CA PRO A 75 -13.55 22.62 2.35
C PRO A 75 -13.83 23.74 1.34
N ALA A 76 -14.47 24.84 1.74
CA ALA A 76 -14.73 25.98 0.88
C ALA A 76 -13.44 26.73 0.51
N ALA A 77 -12.52 26.90 1.45
CA ALA A 77 -11.22 27.54 1.22
C ALA A 77 -10.33 26.71 0.28
N VAL A 78 -10.35 25.37 0.38
CA VAL A 78 -9.60 24.51 -0.55
C VAL A 78 -10.21 24.57 -1.96
N GLN A 79 -11.54 24.54 -2.06
CA GLN A 79 -12.24 24.60 -3.36
C GLN A 79 -12.06 25.93 -4.10
N SER A 80 -11.79 27.03 -3.39
CA SER A 80 -11.55 28.34 -4.00
C SER A 80 -10.12 28.53 -4.52
N GLN A 81 -9.21 27.59 -4.24
CA GLN A 81 -7.84 27.63 -4.75
C GLN A 81 -7.75 27.23 -6.23
N PRO A 82 -6.70 27.66 -6.96
CA PRO A 82 -6.40 27.12 -8.27
C PRO A 82 -6.19 25.60 -8.24
N LEU A 83 -6.61 24.91 -9.32
CA LEU A 83 -6.57 23.45 -9.41
C LEU A 83 -5.16 22.86 -9.15
N TRP A 84 -4.10 23.55 -9.61
CA TRP A 84 -2.74 23.07 -9.40
C TRP A 84 -2.35 23.06 -7.91
N LEU A 85 -2.84 24.02 -7.13
CA LEU A 85 -2.55 24.09 -5.70
C LEU A 85 -3.29 22.98 -4.96
N GLN A 86 -4.57 22.77 -5.30
CA GLN A 86 -5.34 21.64 -4.78
C GLN A 86 -4.65 20.29 -5.07
N ALA A 87 -4.09 20.12 -6.27
CA ALA A 87 -3.37 18.91 -6.65
C ALA A 87 -2.08 18.72 -5.82
N VAL A 88 -1.32 19.79 -5.58
CA VAL A 88 -0.11 19.74 -4.74
C VAL A 88 -0.46 19.43 -3.29
N GLU A 89 -1.49 20.07 -2.73
CA GLU A 89 -1.96 19.80 -1.37
C GLU A 89 -2.44 18.35 -1.22
N ALA A 90 -3.23 17.86 -2.19
CA ALA A 90 -3.69 16.47 -2.20
C ALA A 90 -2.52 15.48 -2.28
N LEU A 91 -1.51 15.77 -3.11
CA LEU A 91 -0.31 14.95 -3.23
C LEU A 91 0.47 14.91 -1.91
N LEU A 92 0.70 16.06 -1.28
CA LEU A 92 1.40 16.15 -0.01
C LEU A 92 0.66 15.42 1.11
N VAL A 93 -0.66 15.59 1.20
CA VAL A 93 -1.48 14.89 2.19
C VAL A 93 -1.44 13.39 1.96
N ALA A 94 -1.52 12.94 0.71
CA ALA A 94 -1.45 11.52 0.36
C ALA A 94 -0.09 10.92 0.72
N ASP A 95 1.01 11.61 0.37
CA ASP A 95 2.38 11.15 0.62
C ASP A 95 2.69 11.07 2.12
N ILE A 96 2.35 12.12 2.88
CA ILE A 96 2.51 12.13 4.33
C ILE A 96 1.65 11.05 4.97
N GLY A 97 0.40 10.90 4.53
CA GLY A 97 -0.52 9.87 5.03
C GLY A 97 0.04 8.46 4.81
N PHE A 98 0.55 8.21 3.61
CA PHE A 98 1.18 6.94 3.26
C PHE A 98 2.42 6.67 4.12
N TYR A 99 3.33 7.64 4.22
CA TYR A 99 4.53 7.51 5.04
C TYR A 99 4.20 7.20 6.50
N LEU A 100 3.25 7.93 7.10
CA LEU A 100 2.87 7.74 8.49
C LEU A 100 2.25 6.37 8.74
N ALA A 101 1.39 5.91 7.84
CA ALA A 101 0.73 4.64 7.99
C ALA A 101 1.71 3.46 7.80
N HIS A 102 2.60 3.55 6.80
CA HIS A 102 3.69 2.60 6.63
C HIS A 102 4.59 2.55 7.88
N ARG A 103 4.93 3.72 8.44
CA ARG A 103 5.66 3.80 9.71
C ARG A 103 4.89 3.17 10.87
N ALA A 104 3.58 3.35 10.95
CA ALA A 104 2.75 2.73 11.98
C ALA A 104 2.74 1.20 11.86
N PHE A 105 2.76 0.66 10.64
CA PHE A 105 2.91 -0.77 10.39
C PHE A 105 4.20 -1.35 10.93
N HIS A 106 5.29 -0.60 10.84
CA HIS A 106 6.57 -0.99 11.42
C HIS A 106 6.67 -0.73 12.93
N ALA A 107 5.89 0.20 13.48
CA ALA A 107 5.99 0.61 14.88
C ALA A 107 5.04 -0.15 15.82
N VAL A 108 3.83 -0.50 15.37
CA VAL A 108 2.79 -1.11 16.21
C VAL A 108 2.79 -2.63 16.03
N PRO A 109 3.07 -3.44 17.08
CA PRO A 109 3.19 -4.90 16.95
C PRO A 109 1.95 -5.58 16.36
N PHE A 110 0.75 -5.06 16.65
CA PHE A 110 -0.49 -5.57 16.07
C PHE A 110 -0.56 -5.35 14.56
N LEU A 111 -0.18 -4.15 14.09
CA LEU A 111 -0.19 -3.79 12.68
C LEU A 111 0.89 -4.55 11.90
N TRP A 112 2.06 -4.73 12.51
CA TRP A 112 3.17 -5.50 11.96
C TRP A 112 2.77 -6.90 11.53
N ARG A 113 1.84 -7.58 12.25
CA ARG A 113 1.38 -8.93 11.89
C ARG A 113 0.81 -9.01 10.47
N PHE A 114 0.21 -7.92 9.97
CA PHE A 114 -0.31 -7.82 8.61
C PHE A 114 0.78 -7.42 7.63
N HIS A 115 1.61 -6.45 8.00
CA HIS A 115 2.68 -5.92 7.15
C HIS A 115 3.85 -6.90 6.97
N ALA A 116 4.04 -7.83 7.91
CA ALA A 116 5.04 -8.89 7.82
C ALA A 116 4.81 -9.80 6.59
N ILE A 117 3.57 -9.91 6.07
CA ILE A 117 3.30 -10.65 4.83
C ILE A 117 4.00 -9.97 3.65
N HIS A 118 3.97 -8.63 3.59
CA HIS A 118 4.70 -7.87 2.58
C HIS A 118 6.21 -8.05 2.70
N HIS A 119 6.74 -8.01 3.92
CA HIS A 119 8.17 -8.24 4.18
C HIS A 119 8.58 -9.72 4.17
N SER A 120 7.65 -10.66 3.92
CA SER A 120 7.95 -12.11 3.86
C SER A 120 8.49 -12.57 2.50
N ILE A 121 8.78 -11.63 1.59
CA ILE A 121 9.31 -11.94 0.27
C ILE A 121 10.82 -12.14 0.33
N GLU A 122 11.25 -13.34 -0.07
CA GLU A 122 12.66 -13.75 -0.08
C GLU A 122 13.29 -13.57 -1.46
N GLU A 123 12.48 -13.69 -2.51
CA GLU A 123 12.86 -13.57 -3.92
C GLU A 123 12.02 -12.46 -4.55
N MET A 124 12.70 -11.43 -5.07
CA MET A 124 12.04 -10.29 -5.72
C MET A 124 11.71 -10.66 -7.17
N ASP A 125 10.45 -10.50 -7.55
CA ASP A 125 9.95 -10.66 -8.92
C ASP A 125 8.88 -9.59 -9.23
N TRP A 126 8.37 -9.56 -10.45
CA TRP A 126 7.36 -8.61 -10.91
C TRP A 126 6.02 -8.70 -10.14
N LEU A 127 5.77 -9.81 -9.43
CA LEU A 127 4.58 -10.02 -8.60
C LEU A 127 4.79 -9.66 -7.14
N ALA A 128 6.02 -9.43 -6.71
CA ALA A 128 6.41 -9.13 -5.33
C ALA A 128 5.56 -8.02 -4.69
N ALA A 129 5.29 -6.96 -5.45
CA ALA A 129 4.52 -5.81 -5.02
C ALA A 129 3.05 -6.15 -4.66
N HIS A 130 2.52 -7.27 -5.16
CA HIS A 130 1.13 -7.69 -4.94
C HIS A 130 0.96 -8.62 -3.75
N ARG A 131 2.06 -9.11 -3.17
CA ARG A 131 2.05 -9.92 -1.93
C ARG A 131 1.87 -9.03 -0.70
N VAL A 132 0.68 -8.47 -0.54
CA VAL A 132 0.35 -7.55 0.55
C VAL A 132 -0.93 -8.02 1.22
N HIS A 133 -1.03 -7.88 2.55
CA HIS A 133 -2.27 -8.20 3.24
C HIS A 133 -3.34 -7.10 2.99
N PRO A 134 -4.63 -7.43 2.80
CA PRO A 134 -5.63 -6.40 2.53
C PRO A 134 -5.76 -5.33 3.63
N VAL A 135 -5.59 -5.71 4.90
CA VAL A 135 -5.58 -4.75 6.04
C VAL A 135 -4.42 -3.77 5.93
N ASP A 136 -3.28 -4.21 5.41
CA ASP A 136 -2.11 -3.37 5.18
C ASP A 136 -2.42 -2.26 4.17
N GLN A 137 -2.93 -2.66 3.02
CA GLN A 137 -3.34 -1.74 1.95
C GLN A 137 -4.38 -0.69 2.40
N ILE A 138 -5.32 -1.09 3.26
CA ILE A 138 -6.40 -0.22 3.74
C ILE A 138 -5.89 0.78 4.78
N LEU A 139 -5.14 0.34 5.79
CA LEU A 139 -4.68 1.24 6.84
C LEU A 139 -3.49 2.09 6.39
N SER A 140 -2.70 1.65 5.40
CA SER A 140 -1.60 2.43 4.80
C SER A 140 -2.08 3.76 4.19
N ARG A 141 -3.40 3.94 4.05
CA ARG A 141 -4.05 5.14 3.50
C ARG A 141 -4.84 5.93 4.55
N LEU A 142 -4.78 5.50 5.82
CA LEU A 142 -5.55 6.06 6.93
C LEU A 142 -4.64 6.34 8.12
N ARG A 143 -4.17 7.59 8.28
CA ARG A 143 -4.28 8.41 9.52
C ARG A 143 -3.28 9.56 9.60
N SER A 144 -3.74 10.61 10.28
CA SER A 144 -2.98 11.81 10.68
C SER A 144 -2.28 11.63 12.03
N CYS A 145 -1.30 12.52 12.24
CA CYS A 145 -0.23 12.60 13.23
C CYS A 145 -0.61 12.47 14.72
N ARG A 146 0.23 11.73 15.48
CA ARG A 146 0.77 12.23 16.75
C ARG A 146 2.16 11.63 17.00
N SER A 147 3.13 12.51 17.20
CA SER A 147 4.53 12.18 17.47
C SER A 147 4.73 11.58 18.86
N SER A 148 5.50 10.49 18.93
CA SER A 148 6.39 10.23 20.07
C SER A 148 7.48 9.24 19.66
N ARG A 149 8.64 9.83 19.33
CA ARG A 149 10.01 9.44 19.72
C ARG A 149 10.26 7.99 20.15
N TRP A 150 11.36 7.45 19.57
CA TRP A 150 12.27 6.43 20.15
C TRP A 150 11.71 5.00 20.23
N VAL A 151 12.38 3.91 19.84
CA VAL A 151 13.80 3.60 19.59
C VAL A 151 13.80 2.36 18.67
N PHE A 152 14.69 2.35 17.68
CA PHE A 152 15.25 1.12 17.10
C PHE A 152 15.79 0.25 18.24
N ARG A 153 14.96 -0.60 18.86
CA ARG A 153 15.42 -1.68 19.69
C ARG A 153 15.16 -2.95 18.93
N THR A 154 16.18 -3.34 18.17
CA THR A 154 16.43 -4.67 17.66
C THR A 154 16.01 -5.72 18.69
N ARG A 155 14.77 -6.21 18.60
CA ARG A 155 14.45 -7.54 19.09
C ARG A 155 14.52 -8.44 17.87
N ARG A 156 15.70 -9.06 17.74
CA ARG A 156 15.90 -10.40 17.20
C ARG A 156 14.65 -11.23 17.55
N PHE A 157 13.72 -11.35 16.61
CA PHE A 157 12.68 -12.37 16.72
C PHE A 157 13.33 -13.63 16.18
N SER A 158 13.73 -14.47 17.13
CA SER A 158 14.18 -15.83 16.89
C SER A 158 13.13 -16.56 16.07
N SER A 159 13.56 -16.98 14.88
CA SER A 159 13.05 -18.12 14.16
C SER A 159 13.03 -19.34 15.09
N THR A 160 11.84 -19.81 15.43
CA THR A 160 11.61 -21.18 15.90
C THR A 160 10.23 -21.62 15.41
N CYS A 161 10.28 -22.51 14.41
CA CYS A 161 9.25 -23.37 13.81
C CYS A 161 8.05 -22.72 13.14
#